data_AF-A0A346XTX5-F1
#
_entry.id   AF-A0A346XTX5-F1
#
_cell.length_a   1.000
_cell.length_b   1.000
_cell.length_c   1.000
_cell.angle_alpha   90.00
_cell.angle_beta   90.00
_cell.angle_gamma   90.00
#
_symmetry.space_group_name_H-M   'P 1'
#
loop_
_entity.id
_entity.type
_entity.pdbx_description
1 polymer ?
#
loop_
_entity_poly.entity_id
_entity_poly.type
_entity_poly.pdbx_seq_one_letter_code
_entity_poly.pdbx_strand_id
1 'polypeptide(L)'
;MAGWTMRQALVTPRQSHAAIDDGEHNVMHTHSARPALSPPAGHTSPPGPTRPAGIDRRLFLGGLLGGVATLALPASAARAATAVRAGTDPMAVMVQRINDYRVSNGRPPLPLDHQLSAVAQSWSEHQRNRSSMAHNGNRMAQYGWAVESDGEIVATASATGEDAAQLANRCVDGWIGSSGHRAIMLGDWTDMGLGWAVTSSGRLYATGNFVRTPLPSAGQEALTQSRELIGDGSAGRAVVVRGDLAADALAASGLIDGNTPLLMTRPDQPLPAWLLDELRRVLGGSGTVHLVGGALHGDIDGQIRSIGADPVRLRGSSRYETAAMVAHEVGSLRGTPWRVFLANGDGWADAVAAGAFAARFGTPVVLTPRGSLHGAARSVLDRWPEADRVVVGGELMIEKSVARAAGAWRLTGTDRADTGGRVMLDAWSTRAEPGSALVVSPGWTADGWATGLATTTFSARHSAPLLFAGSGMPGPVADAVRQAGFGPGAPAALRFVRNVPQAARDEFVAATT
;
A
#
# COMPACT_ATOMS: atom_id res chain seq x y z
N MET A 1 18.03 47.15 26.20
CA MET A 1 17.15 47.94 27.08
C MET A 1 15.88 48.27 26.29
N ALA A 2 14.73 48.21 26.95
CA ALA A 2 13.35 48.28 26.44
C ALA A 2 12.92 47.03 25.64
N GLY A 3 11.84 46.31 25.94
CA GLY A 3 10.80 46.43 26.97
C GLY A 3 9.51 45.79 26.46
N TRP A 4 8.69 45.34 27.41
CA TRP A 4 7.24 45.06 27.36
C TRP A 4 6.78 43.61 27.55
N THR A 5 6.08 43.48 28.69
CA THR A 5 5.37 42.37 29.32
C THR A 5 3.94 42.22 28.79
N MET A 6 3.36 41.02 28.85
CA MET A 6 1.90 40.84 28.98
C MET A 6 1.56 39.74 29.99
N ARG A 7 0.63 40.07 30.89
CA ARG A 7 0.06 39.26 31.97
C ARG A 7 -1.14 38.42 31.48
N GLN A 8 -1.36 37.34 32.22
CA GLN A 8 -2.52 36.44 32.22
C GLN A 8 -3.86 37.13 32.48
N ALA A 9 -4.96 36.51 32.02
CA ALA A 9 -6.26 36.56 32.67
C ALA A 9 -7.05 35.24 32.43
N LEU A 10 -7.39 34.57 33.53
CA LEU A 10 -8.40 33.52 33.68
C LEU A 10 -9.77 34.16 33.86
N VAL A 11 -10.82 33.69 33.18
CA VAL A 11 -12.23 33.80 33.61
C VAL A 11 -13.08 32.67 33.00
N THR A 12 -13.60 31.76 33.85
CA THR A 12 -14.89 31.04 33.69
C THR A 12 -16.01 31.95 34.21
N PRO A 13 -17.30 31.89 33.77
CA PRO A 13 -18.21 30.80 34.21
C PRO A 13 -19.51 30.53 33.39
N ARG A 14 -20.23 29.48 33.85
CA ARG A 14 -21.70 29.29 34.00
C ARG A 14 -22.42 28.22 33.18
N GLN A 15 -23.08 27.35 33.95
CA GLN A 15 -24.20 26.48 33.62
C GLN A 15 -25.52 27.27 33.55
N SER A 16 -26.49 26.76 32.78
CA SER A 16 -27.92 26.92 33.03
C SER A 16 -28.73 25.76 32.44
N HIS A 17 -29.67 25.25 33.23
CA HIS A 17 -30.68 24.22 32.96
C HIS A 17 -31.67 24.60 31.84
N ALA A 18 -32.22 23.61 31.14
CA ALA A 18 -33.67 23.48 30.87
C ALA A 18 -34.00 22.06 30.38
N ALA A 19 -34.93 21.41 31.05
CA ALA A 19 -35.65 20.21 30.62
C ALA A 19 -36.99 20.63 30.00
N ILE A 20 -37.40 20.04 28.89
CA ILE A 20 -38.79 19.97 28.43
C ILE A 20 -39.02 18.59 27.78
N ASP A 21 -40.21 18.09 28.08
CA ASP A 21 -40.83 16.77 27.92
C ASP A 21 -41.40 16.51 26.51
N ASP A 22 -41.93 15.28 26.38
CA ASP A 22 -42.96 14.78 25.46
C ASP A 22 -42.59 14.26 24.06
N GLY A 23 -42.97 12.99 23.83
CA GLY A 23 -43.34 12.53 22.48
C GLY A 23 -43.17 11.04 22.17
N GLU A 24 -43.73 10.14 22.97
CA GLU A 24 -44.02 8.78 22.51
C GLU A 24 -44.97 8.81 21.31
N HIS A 25 -44.61 8.16 20.19
CA HIS A 25 -45.60 7.65 19.25
C HIS A 25 -45.20 6.26 18.74
N ASN A 26 -45.84 5.29 19.36
CA ASN A 26 -46.02 3.92 18.94
C ASN A 26 -47.08 3.87 17.83
N VAL A 27 -46.78 3.27 16.66
CA VAL A 27 -47.80 2.80 15.70
C VAL A 27 -47.39 1.42 15.21
N MET A 28 -48.24 0.44 15.55
CA MET A 28 -48.18 -0.94 15.12
C MET A 28 -49.05 -1.19 13.87
N HIS A 29 -48.61 -2.21 13.12
CA HIS A 29 -49.33 -3.07 12.16
C HIS A 29 -49.64 -2.49 10.76
N THR A 30 -49.31 -3.21 9.69
CA THR A 30 -50.05 -4.39 9.25
C THR A 30 -49.25 -5.36 8.37
N HIS A 31 -49.68 -6.64 8.43
CA HIS A 31 -49.20 -7.78 7.67
C HIS A 31 -49.35 -7.64 6.14
N SER A 32 -48.44 -8.27 5.40
CA SER A 32 -48.79 -9.00 4.17
C SER A 32 -47.76 -10.11 3.92
N ALA A 33 -48.19 -11.34 4.22
CA ALA A 33 -47.52 -12.57 3.86
C ALA A 33 -47.81 -12.94 2.39
N ARG A 34 -46.81 -13.50 1.69
CA ARG A 34 -46.96 -14.34 0.48
C ARG A 34 -45.61 -14.97 0.09
N PRO A 35 -45.57 -16.09 -0.64
CA PRO A 35 -45.62 -17.43 -0.07
C PRO A 35 -44.35 -18.26 -0.33
N ALA A 36 -44.21 -19.34 0.44
CA ALA A 36 -43.19 -20.37 0.28
C ALA A 36 -43.29 -21.06 -1.10
N LEU A 37 -42.15 -21.22 -1.77
CA LEU A 37 -41.99 -22.06 -2.95
C LEU A 37 -41.55 -23.47 -2.51
N SER A 38 -42.32 -24.46 -2.94
CA SER A 38 -42.01 -25.90 -2.82
C SER A 38 -40.76 -26.30 -3.63
N PRO A 39 -40.08 -27.40 -3.25
CA PRO A 39 -38.78 -27.78 -3.82
C PRO A 39 -38.95 -28.52 -5.15
N PRO A 40 -37.97 -28.46 -6.08
CA PRO A 40 -37.96 -29.36 -7.21
C PRO A 40 -37.32 -30.71 -6.83
N ALA A 41 -37.90 -31.73 -7.45
CA ALA A 41 -37.62 -33.14 -7.33
C ALA A 41 -36.19 -33.54 -7.71
N GLY A 42 -35.78 -34.70 -7.17
CA GLY A 42 -34.49 -35.31 -7.44
C GLY A 42 -34.29 -35.67 -8.91
N HIS A 43 -33.03 -35.58 -9.33
CA HIS A 43 -32.53 -36.29 -10.49
C HIS A 43 -31.17 -36.91 -10.16
N THR A 44 -31.11 -38.17 -10.56
CA THR A 44 -30.10 -39.21 -10.44
C THR A 44 -28.73 -38.81 -11.00
N SER A 45 -27.67 -39.16 -10.27
CA SER A 45 -26.27 -39.11 -10.71
C SER A 45 -25.98 -40.12 -11.84
N PRO A 46 -25.17 -39.77 -12.85
CA PRO A 46 -24.50 -40.76 -13.70
C PRO A 46 -23.10 -41.12 -13.16
N PRO A 47 -22.54 -42.29 -13.56
CA PRO A 47 -21.50 -42.98 -12.82
C PRO A 47 -20.10 -42.40 -13.03
N GLY A 48 -19.25 -42.57 -12.02
CA GLY A 48 -17.84 -42.18 -12.04
C GLY A 48 -16.98 -43.08 -12.95
N PRO A 49 -15.82 -42.59 -13.41
CA PRO A 49 -14.87 -43.40 -14.14
C PRO A 49 -14.04 -44.29 -13.20
N THR A 50 -13.85 -45.51 -13.66
CA THR A 50 -13.15 -46.64 -13.07
C THR A 50 -11.64 -46.39 -12.91
N ARG A 51 -11.08 -46.90 -11.82
CA ARG A 51 -9.63 -47.09 -11.61
C ARG A 51 -9.06 -48.13 -12.58
N PRO A 52 -7.83 -47.96 -13.08
CA PRO A 52 -6.96 -49.09 -13.37
C PRO A 52 -5.98 -49.37 -12.23
N ALA A 53 -5.56 -50.62 -12.22
CA ALA A 53 -4.84 -51.34 -11.18
C ALA A 53 -3.37 -50.94 -11.03
N GLY A 54 -2.76 -51.49 -9.97
CA GLY A 54 -1.45 -51.12 -9.46
C GLY A 54 -0.28 -51.43 -10.39
N ILE A 55 0.83 -50.74 -10.10
CA ILE A 55 2.16 -51.13 -10.55
C ILE A 55 3.10 -51.12 -9.34
N ASP A 56 3.88 -52.19 -9.34
CA ASP A 56 4.73 -52.78 -8.33
C ASP A 56 5.91 -51.91 -7.91
N ARG A 57 6.29 -52.01 -6.63
CA ARG A 57 7.51 -51.41 -6.08
C ARG A 57 8.70 -52.27 -6.49
N ARG A 58 9.59 -51.75 -7.35
CA ARG A 58 10.96 -52.29 -7.47
C ARG A 58 12.01 -51.18 -7.47
N LEU A 59 12.97 -51.40 -6.57
CA LEU A 59 14.23 -50.69 -6.41
C LEU A 59 14.98 -50.56 -7.73
N PHE A 60 15.54 -49.37 -8.00
CA PHE A 60 16.76 -49.23 -8.76
C PHE A 60 17.68 -48.21 -8.06
N LEU A 61 18.76 -48.75 -7.51
CA LEU A 61 19.96 -48.03 -7.10
C LEU A 61 20.80 -47.82 -8.37
N GLY A 62 21.13 -46.57 -8.70
CA GLY A 62 21.97 -46.25 -9.85
C GLY A 62 22.38 -44.79 -9.80
N GLY A 63 23.60 -44.54 -9.33
CA GLY A 63 24.18 -43.20 -9.33
C GLY A 63 24.54 -42.74 -10.73
N LEU A 64 24.47 -41.43 -10.97
CA LEU A 64 25.37 -40.74 -11.86
C LEU A 64 25.44 -39.25 -11.50
N LEU A 65 26.67 -38.74 -11.50
CA LEU A 65 27.05 -37.33 -11.45
C LEU A 65 26.35 -36.51 -12.55
N GLY A 66 26.00 -35.26 -12.24
CA GLY A 66 25.77 -34.25 -13.30
C GLY A 66 24.84 -33.10 -12.92
N GLY A 67 25.42 -31.90 -12.79
CA GLY A 67 24.74 -30.64 -13.13
C GLY A 67 23.93 -29.97 -12.02
N VAL A 68 24.54 -28.98 -11.37
CA VAL A 68 23.80 -27.90 -10.71
C VAL A 68 23.08 -27.10 -11.80
N ALA A 69 21.80 -27.41 -12.02
CA ALA A 69 20.93 -26.57 -12.82
C ALA A 69 20.57 -25.34 -12.00
N THR A 70 21.38 -24.28 -12.10
CA THR A 70 20.93 -22.93 -11.79
C THR A 70 19.74 -22.63 -12.70
N LEU A 71 18.52 -22.71 -12.16
CA LEU A 71 17.33 -22.12 -12.76
C LEU A 71 17.49 -20.60 -12.72
N ALA A 72 18.27 -20.09 -13.68
CA ALA A 72 18.24 -18.69 -14.04
C ALA A 72 16.83 -18.41 -14.56
N LEU A 73 16.07 -17.60 -13.82
CA LEU A 73 14.87 -16.98 -14.36
C LEU A 73 15.24 -16.32 -15.69
N PRO A 74 14.51 -16.58 -16.79
CA PRO A 74 14.82 -15.88 -18.03
C PRO A 74 14.56 -14.40 -17.79
N ALA A 75 15.62 -13.60 -17.91
CA ALA A 75 15.61 -12.14 -17.83
C ALA A 75 14.64 -11.46 -18.82
N SER A 76 13.96 -12.23 -19.68
CA SER A 76 12.99 -11.74 -20.66
C SER A 76 11.64 -11.35 -20.04
N ALA A 77 11.21 -11.94 -18.92
CA ALA A 77 9.93 -11.59 -18.29
C ALA A 77 9.99 -10.23 -17.54
N ALA A 78 11.13 -9.91 -16.93
CA ALA A 78 11.38 -8.60 -16.30
C ALA A 78 11.56 -7.47 -17.33
N ARG A 79 12.02 -7.82 -18.55
CA ARG A 79 12.27 -6.87 -19.64
C ARG A 79 11.02 -6.55 -20.48
N ALA A 80 9.97 -7.36 -20.38
CA ALA A 80 8.69 -7.11 -21.05
C ALA A 80 7.80 -6.11 -20.28
N ALA A 81 7.99 -5.94 -18.98
CA ALA A 81 7.29 -4.93 -18.18
C ALA A 81 7.82 -3.50 -18.36
N THR A 82 9.01 -3.34 -18.95
CA THR A 82 9.67 -2.05 -19.21
C THR A 82 9.46 -1.53 -20.62
N ALA A 83 8.85 -2.33 -21.52
CA ALA A 83 8.49 -1.89 -22.87
C ALA A 83 7.05 -1.36 -22.93
N VAL A 84 6.65 -0.58 -21.92
CA VAL A 84 5.66 0.47 -22.19
C VAL A 84 6.37 1.37 -23.20
N ARG A 85 5.85 1.50 -24.43
CA ARG A 85 6.37 2.47 -25.41
C ARG A 85 6.67 3.75 -24.65
N ALA A 86 7.95 4.15 -24.57
CA ALA A 86 8.34 5.45 -24.05
C ALA A 86 7.52 6.46 -24.85
N GLY A 87 6.44 6.92 -24.22
CA GLY A 87 5.54 7.87 -24.83
C GLY A 87 6.31 9.15 -25.05
N THR A 88 5.74 10.04 -25.83
CA THR A 88 6.15 11.44 -25.95
C THR A 88 6.11 12.20 -24.61
N ASP A 89 5.94 11.53 -23.47
CA ASP A 89 5.98 12.12 -22.13
C ASP A 89 7.44 12.46 -21.75
N PRO A 90 7.78 13.76 -21.69
CA PRO A 90 9.12 14.20 -21.34
C PRO A 90 9.56 13.72 -19.95
N MET A 91 8.64 13.58 -18.99
CA MET A 91 8.99 13.16 -17.64
C MET A 91 9.46 11.70 -17.61
N ALA A 92 8.70 10.81 -18.25
CA ALA A 92 9.08 9.41 -18.41
C ALA A 92 10.44 9.27 -19.13
N VAL A 93 10.68 10.09 -20.15
CA VAL A 93 11.97 10.13 -20.85
C VAL A 93 13.11 10.52 -19.90
N MET A 94 12.96 11.59 -19.11
CA MET A 94 14.01 12.02 -18.18
C MET A 94 14.31 10.97 -17.12
N VAL A 95 13.27 10.36 -16.52
CA VAL A 95 13.39 9.27 -15.54
C VAL A 95 14.18 8.10 -16.13
N GLN A 96 13.79 7.64 -17.32
CA GLN A 96 14.45 6.52 -17.97
C GLN A 96 15.92 6.84 -18.25
N ARG A 97 16.20 8.00 -18.86
CA ARG A 97 17.55 8.44 -19.22
C ARG A 97 18.47 8.56 -18.00
N ILE A 98 17.99 9.11 -16.89
CA ILE A 98 18.76 9.22 -15.65
C ILE A 98 19.04 7.83 -15.08
N ASN A 99 18.05 6.94 -15.07
CA ASN A 99 18.21 5.57 -14.55
C ASN A 99 19.10 4.70 -15.44
N ASP A 100 19.03 4.81 -16.76
CA ASP A 100 19.96 4.15 -17.69
C ASP A 100 21.40 4.61 -17.45
N TYR A 101 21.58 5.91 -17.21
CA TYR A 101 22.89 6.46 -16.85
C TYR A 101 23.39 5.95 -15.50
N ARG A 102 22.52 5.84 -14.49
CA ARG A 102 22.86 5.25 -13.19
C ARG A 102 23.26 3.77 -13.31
N VAL A 103 22.46 2.97 -14.01
CA VAL A 103 22.70 1.53 -14.20
C VAL A 103 23.99 1.28 -14.96
N SER A 104 24.27 2.04 -16.03
CA SER A 104 25.54 1.93 -16.77
C SER A 104 26.78 2.30 -15.94
N ASN A 105 26.59 2.98 -14.80
CA ASN A 105 27.63 3.33 -13.84
C ASN A 105 27.56 2.50 -12.55
N GLY A 106 26.88 1.35 -12.55
CA GLY A 106 26.82 0.45 -11.40
C GLY A 106 25.99 0.96 -10.22
N ARG A 107 25.13 1.97 -10.44
CA ARG A 107 24.18 2.47 -9.43
C ARG A 107 22.79 1.88 -9.68
N PRO A 108 22.01 1.59 -8.61
CA PRO A 108 20.62 1.18 -8.77
C PRO A 108 19.77 2.31 -9.35
N PRO A 109 18.72 1.99 -10.12
CA PRO A 109 17.74 2.98 -10.56
C PRO A 109 17.03 3.61 -9.36
N LEU A 110 16.65 4.87 -9.48
CA LEU A 110 15.85 5.58 -8.49
C LEU A 110 14.37 5.56 -8.87
N PRO A 111 13.47 5.37 -7.91
CA PRO A 111 12.05 5.65 -8.11
C PRO A 111 11.82 7.16 -8.28
N LEU A 112 10.81 7.52 -9.09
CA LEU A 112 10.30 8.89 -9.16
C LEU A 112 9.29 9.10 -8.02
N ASP A 113 9.55 10.09 -7.18
CA ASP A 113 8.64 10.51 -6.11
C ASP A 113 7.81 11.71 -6.56
N HIS A 114 6.48 11.60 -6.49
CA HIS A 114 5.57 12.62 -7.01
C HIS A 114 5.51 13.87 -6.12
N GLN A 115 5.71 13.75 -4.82
CA GLN A 115 5.73 14.92 -3.92
C GLN A 115 7.03 15.69 -4.10
N LEU A 116 8.15 14.99 -4.22
CA LEU A 116 9.45 15.58 -4.55
C LEU A 116 9.43 16.21 -5.94
N SER A 117 8.75 15.56 -6.90
CA SER A 117 8.53 16.10 -8.24
C SER A 117 7.63 17.34 -8.22
N ALA A 118 6.65 17.43 -7.34
CA ALA A 118 5.84 18.65 -7.19
C ALA A 118 6.70 19.85 -6.74
N VAL A 119 7.65 19.63 -5.82
CA VAL A 119 8.62 20.67 -5.42
C VAL A 119 9.53 21.05 -6.59
N ALA A 120 10.07 20.07 -7.32
CA ALA A 120 10.91 20.32 -8.50
C ALA A 120 10.12 21.03 -9.63
N GLN A 121 8.86 20.66 -9.83
CA GLN A 121 7.97 21.23 -10.85
C GLN A 121 7.65 22.68 -10.55
N SER A 122 7.25 22.98 -9.31
CA SER A 122 7.03 24.34 -8.84
C SER A 122 8.28 25.21 -9.04
N TRP A 123 9.46 24.64 -8.80
CA TRP A 123 10.72 25.35 -9.00
C TRP A 123 11.07 25.56 -10.48
N SER A 124 10.81 24.59 -11.35
CA SER A 124 10.98 24.76 -12.80
C SER A 124 10.05 25.85 -13.36
N GLU A 125 8.80 25.90 -12.89
CA GLU A 125 7.86 26.98 -13.24
C GLU A 125 8.32 28.33 -12.70
N HIS A 126 8.85 28.36 -11.48
CA HIS A 126 9.43 29.56 -10.89
C HIS A 126 10.59 30.13 -11.72
N GLN A 127 11.55 29.27 -12.09
CA GLN A 127 12.68 29.64 -12.94
C GLN A 127 12.21 30.15 -14.31
N ARG A 128 11.20 29.48 -14.91
CA ARG A 128 10.57 29.92 -16.16
C ARG A 128 9.94 31.30 -16.03
N ASN A 129 9.16 31.54 -14.98
CA ASN A 129 8.44 32.80 -14.76
C ASN A 129 9.42 33.97 -14.52
N ARG A 130 10.59 33.70 -13.92
CA ARG A 130 11.65 34.69 -13.71
C ARG A 130 12.67 34.76 -14.83
N SER A 131 12.56 33.88 -15.81
CA SER A 131 13.54 33.70 -16.89
C SER A 131 14.99 33.58 -16.38
N SER A 132 15.18 32.90 -15.25
CA SER A 132 16.47 32.81 -14.56
C SER A 132 16.67 31.40 -14.00
N MET A 133 17.87 30.86 -14.21
CA MET A 133 18.27 29.56 -13.68
C MET A 133 18.90 29.75 -12.30
N ALA A 134 18.33 29.11 -11.29
CA ALA A 134 18.80 29.21 -9.91
C ALA A 134 18.44 27.94 -9.13
N HIS A 135 19.25 27.62 -8.13
CA HIS A 135 18.97 26.55 -7.19
C HIS A 135 17.86 26.93 -6.20
N ASN A 136 17.06 25.96 -5.78
CA ASN A 136 16.05 26.15 -4.74
C ASN A 136 16.70 26.05 -3.35
N GLY A 137 16.98 27.21 -2.75
CA GLY A 137 17.56 27.29 -1.41
C GLY A 137 16.65 26.80 -0.28
N ASN A 138 15.34 26.64 -0.51
CA ASN A 138 14.36 26.26 0.51
C ASN A 138 13.78 24.85 0.33
N ARG A 139 14.27 24.09 -0.66
CA ARG A 139 13.68 22.79 -1.06
C ARG A 139 13.55 21.78 0.09
N MET A 140 14.54 21.69 0.97
CA MET A 140 14.50 20.74 2.09
C MET A 140 13.31 20.99 3.03
N ALA A 141 12.98 22.25 3.30
CA ALA A 141 11.81 22.61 4.10
C ALA A 141 10.49 22.35 3.35
N GLN A 142 10.52 22.40 2.01
CA GLN A 142 9.37 22.17 1.14
C GLN A 142 9.05 20.68 0.93
N TYR A 143 10.00 19.78 1.16
CA TYR A 143 9.72 18.35 1.11
C TYR A 143 8.69 17.98 2.18
N GLY A 144 8.84 18.47 3.41
CA GLY A 144 7.88 18.21 4.47
C GLY A 144 8.00 16.83 5.12
N TRP A 145 9.13 16.14 4.92
CA TRP A 145 9.49 14.91 5.62
C TRP A 145 10.99 14.84 5.90
N ALA A 146 11.40 13.87 6.71
CA ALA A 146 12.80 13.68 7.09
C ALA A 146 13.65 13.25 5.89
N VAL A 147 14.63 14.08 5.53
CA VAL A 147 15.64 13.83 4.51
C VAL A 147 17.01 13.88 5.16
N GLU A 148 17.83 12.85 4.97
CA GLU A 148 19.18 12.78 5.54
C GLU A 148 20.16 13.67 4.78
N SER A 149 20.03 13.67 3.46
CA SER A 149 20.83 14.48 2.56
C SER A 149 20.09 14.69 1.25
N ASP A 150 20.34 15.80 0.58
CA ASP A 150 19.76 16.11 -0.72
C ASP A 150 20.79 16.60 -1.74
N GLY A 151 20.39 16.60 -3.01
CA GLY A 151 21.13 17.17 -4.12
C GLY A 151 20.15 17.73 -5.15
N GLU A 152 20.52 18.84 -5.79
CA GLU A 152 19.70 19.47 -6.81
C GLU A 152 20.53 19.74 -8.06
N ILE A 153 19.97 19.40 -9.22
CA ILE A 153 20.45 19.82 -10.52
C ILE A 153 19.41 20.72 -11.17
N VAL A 154 19.85 21.79 -11.82
CA VAL A 154 19.00 22.65 -12.63
C VAL A 154 19.60 22.78 -14.02
N ALA A 155 18.75 22.95 -15.03
CA ALA A 155 19.21 23.23 -16.38
C ALA A 155 18.24 24.12 -17.12
N THR A 156 18.79 24.82 -18.11
CA THR A 156 18.00 25.39 -19.20
C THR A 156 18.46 24.79 -20.52
N ALA A 157 17.52 24.58 -21.41
CA ALA A 157 17.79 24.24 -22.81
C ALA A 157 16.93 25.14 -23.70
N SER A 158 17.44 25.55 -24.85
CA SER A 158 16.64 26.27 -25.86
C SER A 158 16.77 25.52 -27.17
N ALA A 159 15.62 25.13 -27.73
CA ALA A 159 15.54 24.39 -28.98
C ALA A 159 14.42 24.96 -29.83
N THR A 160 14.75 25.44 -31.03
CA THR A 160 13.73 25.80 -32.02
C THR A 160 13.35 24.55 -32.82
N GLY A 161 12.08 24.17 -32.78
CA GLY A 161 11.53 23.09 -33.63
C GLY A 161 11.61 21.68 -33.06
N GLU A 162 11.95 21.52 -31.78
CA GLU A 162 11.91 20.22 -31.11
C GLU A 162 10.63 19.97 -30.32
N ASP A 163 10.26 18.70 -30.22
CA ASP A 163 9.21 18.27 -29.32
C ASP A 163 9.69 18.16 -27.86
N ALA A 164 8.74 17.93 -26.95
CA ALA A 164 9.01 17.84 -25.53
C ALA A 164 9.99 16.70 -25.16
N ALA A 165 9.90 15.55 -25.83
CA ALA A 165 10.73 14.38 -25.56
C ALA A 165 12.17 14.61 -26.04
N GLN A 166 12.36 15.26 -27.18
CA GLN A 166 13.68 15.68 -27.69
C GLN A 166 14.34 16.69 -26.74
N LEU A 167 13.56 17.66 -26.26
CA LEU A 167 14.04 18.67 -25.31
C LEU A 167 14.43 18.04 -23.96
N ALA A 168 13.63 17.07 -23.47
CA ALA A 168 13.93 16.26 -22.30
C ALA A 168 15.22 15.45 -22.46
N ASN A 169 15.41 14.78 -23.60
CA ASN A 169 16.64 14.05 -23.92
C ASN A 169 17.86 14.98 -23.85
N ARG A 170 17.80 16.15 -24.51
CA ARG A 170 18.91 17.10 -24.50
C ARG A 170 19.19 17.65 -23.11
N CYS A 171 18.16 17.87 -22.30
CA CYS A 171 18.34 18.28 -20.91
C CYS A 171 19.19 17.27 -20.14
N VAL A 172 18.86 15.97 -20.25
CA VAL A 172 19.63 14.91 -19.58
C VAL A 172 21.02 14.75 -20.20
N ASP A 173 21.19 14.93 -21.51
CA ASP A 173 22.52 14.98 -22.14
C ASP A 173 23.38 16.10 -21.55
N GLY A 174 22.81 17.28 -21.34
CA GLY A 174 23.49 18.40 -20.68
C GLY A 174 23.87 18.10 -19.24
N TRP A 175 23.01 17.41 -18.49
CA TRP A 175 23.34 16.92 -17.15
C TRP A 175 24.46 15.86 -17.17
N ILE A 176 24.42 14.91 -18.10
CA ILE A 176 25.47 13.89 -18.24
C ILE A 176 26.79 14.54 -18.68
N GLY A 177 26.76 15.61 -19.48
CA GLY A 177 27.94 16.35 -19.93
C GLY A 177 28.67 17.10 -18.80
N SER A 178 27.97 17.47 -17.73
CA SER A 178 28.51 18.24 -16.60
C SER A 178 29.03 17.35 -15.47
N SER A 179 30.29 17.51 -15.06
CA SER A 179 30.88 16.73 -13.96
C SER A 179 30.13 16.90 -12.63
N GLY A 180 29.69 18.12 -12.31
CA GLY A 180 28.92 18.41 -11.10
C GLY A 180 27.54 17.73 -11.10
N HIS A 181 26.83 17.79 -12.23
CA HIS A 181 25.53 17.11 -12.36
C HIS A 181 25.69 15.58 -12.36
N ARG A 182 26.73 15.04 -13.00
CA ARG A 182 27.05 13.60 -12.91
C ARG A 182 27.26 13.15 -11.48
N ALA A 183 28.01 13.91 -10.69
CA ALA A 183 28.26 13.58 -9.28
C ALA A 183 26.95 13.49 -8.49
N ILE A 184 26.01 14.41 -8.73
CA ILE A 184 24.67 14.34 -8.13
C ILE A 184 23.89 13.15 -8.69
N MET A 185 23.76 12.97 -10.01
CA MET A 185 22.99 11.85 -10.58
C MET A 185 23.50 10.46 -10.15
N LEU A 186 24.79 10.31 -9.86
CA LEU A 186 25.42 9.07 -9.40
C LEU A 186 25.56 8.97 -7.87
N GLY A 187 25.01 9.94 -7.14
CA GLY A 187 24.98 9.93 -5.68
C GLY A 187 24.19 8.76 -5.11
N ASP A 188 24.44 8.50 -3.83
CA ASP A 188 23.74 7.48 -3.05
C ASP A 188 22.42 8.05 -2.53
N TRP A 189 21.39 7.91 -3.36
CA TRP A 189 20.05 8.45 -3.14
C TRP A 189 19.04 7.31 -3.03
N THR A 190 17.91 7.60 -2.39
CA THR A 190 16.76 6.69 -2.30
C THR A 190 15.68 7.04 -3.30
N ASP A 191 15.52 8.32 -3.64
CA ASP A 191 14.44 8.81 -4.49
C ASP A 191 14.92 9.98 -5.35
N MET A 192 14.24 10.20 -6.48
CA MET A 192 14.37 11.42 -7.27
C MET A 192 13.01 12.05 -7.53
N GLY A 193 12.98 13.37 -7.68
CA GLY A 193 11.82 14.11 -8.16
C GLY A 193 12.26 15.06 -9.25
N LEU A 194 11.48 15.13 -10.31
CA LEU A 194 11.83 15.86 -11.51
C LEU A 194 10.72 16.86 -11.83
N GLY A 195 11.11 18.02 -12.34
CA GLY A 195 10.20 19.08 -12.72
C GLY A 195 10.68 19.78 -13.98
N TRP A 196 9.75 20.24 -14.81
CA TRP A 196 10.08 20.83 -16.10
C TRP A 196 9.05 21.90 -16.50
N ALA A 197 9.49 22.97 -17.15
CA ALA A 197 8.62 24.03 -17.61
C ALA A 197 9.17 24.68 -18.89
N VAL A 198 8.33 24.88 -19.90
CA VAL A 198 8.73 25.42 -21.20
C VAL A 198 8.06 26.77 -21.44
N THR A 199 8.80 27.75 -21.98
CA THR A 199 8.26 29.04 -22.43
C THR A 199 7.58 28.89 -23.78
N SER A 200 6.74 29.86 -24.17
CA SER A 200 6.18 29.93 -25.53
C SER A 200 7.25 30.02 -26.63
N SER A 201 8.45 30.48 -26.30
CA SER A 201 9.62 30.53 -27.19
C SER A 201 10.44 29.24 -27.25
N GLY A 202 9.99 28.16 -26.60
CA GLY A 202 10.68 26.86 -26.61
C GLY A 202 11.89 26.76 -25.68
N ARG A 203 12.00 27.64 -24.67
CA ARG A 203 13.03 27.54 -23.63
C ARG A 203 12.54 26.67 -22.48
N LEU A 204 13.25 25.57 -22.24
CA LEU A 204 13.08 24.68 -21.09
C LEU A 204 13.79 25.23 -19.85
N TYR A 205 13.13 25.07 -18.70
CA TYR A 205 13.69 25.10 -17.37
C TYR A 205 13.39 23.76 -16.71
N ALA A 206 14.42 23.08 -16.21
CA ALA A 206 14.30 21.78 -15.59
C ALA A 206 15.01 21.75 -14.23
N THR A 207 14.44 20.98 -13.31
CA THR A 207 14.93 20.79 -11.95
C THR A 207 14.90 19.29 -11.65
N GLY A 208 15.98 18.77 -11.10
CA GLY A 208 16.05 17.40 -10.57
C GLY A 208 16.49 17.44 -9.11
N ASN A 209 15.59 17.02 -8.22
CA ASN A 209 15.85 16.85 -6.80
C ASN A 209 16.17 15.38 -6.53
N PHE A 210 17.22 15.13 -5.77
CA PHE A 210 17.64 13.79 -5.35
C PHE A 210 17.73 13.80 -3.83
N VAL A 211 17.12 12.81 -3.20
CA VAL A 211 17.11 12.72 -1.74
C VAL A 211 17.57 11.35 -1.30
N ARG A 212 18.22 11.32 -0.15
CA ARG A 212 18.39 10.10 0.64
C ARG A 212 17.54 10.24 1.87
N THR A 213 16.69 9.24 2.05
CA THR A 213 15.79 9.17 3.18
C THR A 213 16.18 7.99 4.06
N PRO A 214 15.91 8.08 5.37
CA PRO A 214 16.25 7.01 6.31
C PRO A 214 15.44 5.74 6.06
N LEU A 215 14.36 5.85 5.27
CA LEU A 215 13.37 4.81 5.06
C LEU A 215 12.86 4.81 3.62
N PRO A 216 12.62 3.63 3.02
CA PRO A 216 11.73 3.54 1.86
C PRO A 216 10.41 4.28 2.15
N SER A 217 9.79 4.84 1.12
CA SER A 217 8.54 5.61 1.18
C SER A 217 7.48 5.02 2.12
N ALA A 218 7.30 3.70 2.09
CA ALA A 218 6.35 2.99 2.93
C ALA A 218 6.68 3.01 4.43
N GLY A 219 7.95 2.95 4.81
CA GLY A 219 8.38 3.11 6.19
C GLY A 219 8.13 4.53 6.71
N GLN A 220 8.29 5.53 5.84
CA GLN A 220 7.96 6.92 6.18
C GLN A 220 6.45 7.10 6.35
N GLU A 221 5.64 6.57 5.41
CA GLU A 221 4.18 6.60 5.51
C GLU A 221 3.73 5.91 6.81
N ALA A 222 4.23 4.71 7.10
CA ALA A 222 3.94 3.98 8.34
C ALA A 222 4.25 4.78 9.61
N LEU A 223 5.42 5.43 9.66
CA LEU A 223 5.81 6.28 10.79
C LEU A 223 4.90 7.52 10.92
N THR A 224 4.56 8.16 9.80
CA THR A 224 3.64 9.31 9.76
C THR A 224 2.26 8.90 10.28
N GLN A 225 1.70 7.79 9.81
CA GLN A 225 0.41 7.27 10.26
C GLN A 225 0.43 6.96 11.77
N SER A 226 1.50 6.34 12.26
CA SER A 226 1.67 6.05 13.68
C SER A 226 1.67 7.32 14.54
N ARG A 227 2.43 8.35 14.13
CA ARG A 227 2.55 9.62 14.86
C ARG A 227 1.27 10.47 14.83
N GLU A 228 0.53 10.42 13.74
CA GLU A 228 -0.72 11.18 13.62
C GLU A 228 -1.89 10.53 14.37
N LEU A 229 -1.93 9.19 14.41
CA LEU A 229 -3.08 8.46 14.91
C LEU A 229 -2.89 7.96 16.35
N ILE A 230 -1.69 7.55 16.73
CA ILE A 230 -1.47 6.83 17.98
C ILE A 230 -0.88 7.76 19.02
N GLY A 231 -1.61 7.93 20.13
CA GLY A 231 -1.16 8.72 21.27
C GLY A 231 -0.03 8.01 22.03
N ASP A 232 0.72 8.78 22.82
CA ASP A 232 1.80 8.23 23.63
C ASP A 232 1.24 7.23 24.65
N GLY A 233 1.80 6.02 24.66
CA GLY A 233 1.38 4.92 25.52
C GLY A 233 -0.03 4.39 25.27
N SER A 234 -0.69 4.78 24.17
CA SER A 234 -2.08 4.39 23.93
C SER A 234 -2.22 3.01 23.30
N ALA A 235 -1.19 2.49 22.61
CA ALA A 235 -1.27 1.21 21.91
C ALA A 235 -0.93 0.04 22.83
N GLY A 236 -1.83 -0.96 22.91
CA GLY A 236 -1.53 -2.24 23.58
C GLY A 236 -0.71 -3.20 22.71
N ARG A 237 -0.63 -2.93 21.41
CA ARG A 237 0.09 -3.74 20.41
C ARG A 237 0.64 -2.86 19.29
N ALA A 238 1.77 -3.25 18.72
CA ALA A 238 2.28 -2.78 17.44
C ALA A 238 2.58 -3.98 16.51
N VAL A 239 2.48 -3.77 15.20
CA VAL A 239 2.84 -4.77 14.19
C VAL A 239 4.05 -4.27 13.43
N VAL A 240 5.09 -5.10 13.29
CA VAL A 240 6.29 -4.82 12.51
C VAL A 240 6.42 -5.83 11.39
N VAL A 241 6.47 -5.32 10.16
CA VAL A 241 6.63 -6.13 8.94
C VAL A 241 7.85 -5.67 8.14
N ARG A 242 8.20 -6.45 7.14
CA ARG A 242 9.15 -6.05 6.10
C ARG A 242 8.51 -5.08 5.11
N GLY A 243 9.18 -3.96 4.82
CA GLY A 243 8.75 -2.98 3.82
C GLY A 243 9.00 -3.40 2.37
N ASP A 244 9.72 -4.49 2.13
CA ASP A 244 10.10 -5.00 0.81
C ASP A 244 9.32 -6.25 0.39
N LEU A 245 8.41 -6.76 1.23
CA LEU A 245 7.64 -7.98 0.98
C LEU A 245 6.15 -7.81 1.28
N ALA A 246 5.35 -7.69 0.23
CA ALA A 246 3.91 -7.43 0.35
C ALA A 246 3.09 -8.57 0.98
N ALA A 247 3.51 -9.83 0.78
CA ALA A 247 2.77 -10.99 1.26
C ALA A 247 2.58 -10.97 2.79
N ASP A 248 3.65 -10.71 3.54
CA ASP A 248 3.62 -10.69 4.99
C ASP A 248 2.85 -9.48 5.52
N ALA A 249 3.03 -8.30 4.90
CA ALA A 249 2.29 -7.09 5.25
C ALA A 249 0.78 -7.24 5.00
N LEU A 250 0.40 -7.84 3.87
CA LEU A 250 -1.00 -8.09 3.55
C LEU A 250 -1.62 -9.06 4.55
N ALA A 251 -0.95 -10.18 4.86
CA ALA A 251 -1.41 -11.14 5.85
C ALA A 251 -1.58 -10.50 7.24
N ALA A 252 -0.64 -9.64 7.64
CA ALA A 252 -0.64 -8.92 8.90
C ALA A 252 -1.82 -7.94 9.07
N SER A 253 -2.52 -7.58 8.00
CA SER A 253 -3.60 -6.58 8.04
C SER A 253 -4.68 -6.91 9.08
N GLY A 254 -5.02 -8.19 9.27
CA GLY A 254 -6.03 -8.60 10.25
C GLY A 254 -5.63 -8.41 11.73
N LEU A 255 -4.33 -8.26 12.01
CA LEU A 255 -3.81 -7.97 13.37
C LEU A 255 -4.05 -6.51 13.77
N ILE A 256 -4.24 -5.64 12.78
CA ILE A 256 -4.35 -4.19 12.95
C ILE A 256 -5.78 -3.83 13.34
N ASP A 257 -5.94 -2.81 14.18
CA ASP A 257 -7.19 -2.10 14.47
C ASP A 257 -6.91 -0.59 14.53
N GLY A 258 -7.92 0.20 14.90
CA GLY A 258 -7.82 1.66 14.99
C GLY A 258 -6.82 2.19 16.02
N ASN A 259 -6.16 1.34 16.81
CA ASN A 259 -5.16 1.73 17.80
C ASN A 259 -3.88 0.86 17.76
N THR A 260 -3.70 0.06 16.72
CA THR A 260 -2.51 -0.75 16.49
C THR A 260 -1.72 -0.14 15.32
N PRO A 261 -0.52 0.42 15.50
CA PRO A 261 0.30 0.89 14.39
C PRO A 261 0.91 -0.28 13.63
N LEU A 262 1.00 -0.14 12.30
CA LEU A 262 1.83 -0.95 11.43
C LEU A 262 3.10 -0.19 11.11
N LEU A 263 4.26 -0.71 11.52
CA LEU A 263 5.56 -0.17 11.22
C LEU A 263 6.32 -1.10 10.27
N MET A 264 7.21 -0.52 9.46
CA MET A 264 7.96 -1.27 8.45
C MET A 264 9.46 -1.14 8.66
N THR A 265 10.18 -2.25 8.50
CA THR A 265 11.64 -2.29 8.52
C THR A 265 12.21 -2.99 7.28
N ARG A 266 13.51 -2.85 7.05
CA ARG A 266 14.23 -3.65 6.04
C ARG A 266 14.65 -4.99 6.63
N PRO A 267 14.80 -6.04 5.80
CA PRO A 267 15.45 -7.26 6.25
C PRO A 267 16.94 -6.99 6.54
N ASP A 268 17.59 -7.94 7.21
CA ASP A 268 19.05 -8.01 7.36
C ASP A 268 19.72 -6.89 8.17
N GLN A 269 18.94 -6.18 8.98
CA GLN A 269 19.46 -5.19 9.93
C GLN A 269 18.75 -5.29 11.28
N PRO A 270 19.42 -4.90 12.39
CA PRO A 270 18.73 -4.62 13.64
C PRO A 270 17.61 -3.60 13.45
N LEU A 271 16.63 -3.58 14.36
CA LEU A 271 15.64 -2.51 14.34
C LEU A 271 16.36 -1.16 14.50
N PRO A 272 16.10 -0.19 13.60
CA PRO A 272 16.74 1.12 13.68
C PRO A 272 16.20 1.91 14.87
N ALA A 273 17.01 2.85 15.37
CA ALA A 273 16.69 3.64 16.56
C ALA A 273 15.32 4.34 16.48
N TRP A 274 14.99 4.97 15.33
CA TRP A 274 13.70 5.63 15.14
C TRP A 274 12.51 4.68 15.30
N LEU A 275 12.65 3.40 14.93
CA LEU A 275 11.58 2.40 15.02
C LEU A 275 11.42 1.97 16.47
N LEU A 276 12.53 1.75 17.18
CA LEU A 276 12.50 1.47 18.62
C LEU A 276 11.94 2.65 19.42
N ASP A 277 12.26 3.88 19.05
CA ASP A 277 11.73 5.08 19.68
C ASP A 277 10.22 5.21 19.43
N GLU A 278 9.77 4.95 18.20
CA GLU A 278 8.34 4.96 17.88
C GLU A 278 7.59 3.83 18.61
N LEU A 279 8.14 2.62 18.66
CA LEU A 279 7.57 1.52 19.45
C LEU A 279 7.49 1.88 20.93
N ARG A 280 8.55 2.46 21.50
CA ARG A 280 8.56 2.90 22.90
C ARG A 280 7.50 3.97 23.14
N ARG A 281 7.36 4.94 22.22
CA ARG A 281 6.37 6.02 22.28
C ARG A 281 4.95 5.47 22.30
N VAL A 282 4.59 4.64 21.32
CA VAL A 282 3.20 4.16 21.17
C VAL A 282 2.80 3.16 22.24
N LEU A 283 3.74 2.33 22.71
CA LEU A 283 3.48 1.29 23.72
C LEU A 283 3.62 1.80 25.16
N GLY A 284 4.30 2.93 25.39
CA GLY A 284 4.50 3.47 26.74
C GLY A 284 5.36 2.59 27.64
N GLY A 285 6.15 1.69 27.06
CA GLY A 285 7.03 0.77 27.79
C GLY A 285 6.38 -0.56 28.20
N SER A 286 5.20 -0.91 27.68
CA SER A 286 4.56 -2.21 27.88
C SER A 286 3.64 -2.57 26.70
N GLY A 287 3.46 -3.85 26.40
CA GLY A 287 2.57 -4.30 25.33
C GLY A 287 3.27 -5.20 24.31
N THR A 288 2.54 -5.64 23.29
CA THR A 288 3.01 -6.68 22.38
C THR A 288 3.53 -6.11 21.06
N VAL A 289 4.67 -6.61 20.57
CA VAL A 289 5.16 -6.33 19.21
C VAL A 289 5.06 -7.60 18.38
N HIS A 290 4.11 -7.64 17.45
CA HIS A 290 3.98 -8.72 16.48
C HIS A 290 4.98 -8.52 15.34
N LEU A 291 6.02 -9.35 15.35
CA LEU A 291 7.03 -9.44 14.28
C LEU A 291 6.56 -10.44 13.23
N VAL A 292 6.14 -9.96 12.07
CA VAL A 292 5.61 -10.82 11.00
C VAL A 292 6.63 -10.97 9.88
N GLY A 293 7.00 -12.23 9.59
CA GLY A 293 7.90 -12.59 8.49
C GLY A 293 9.23 -13.24 8.91
N GLY A 294 9.79 -14.05 8.01
CA GLY A 294 10.93 -14.93 8.30
C GLY A 294 12.32 -14.29 8.29
N ALA A 295 12.51 -13.19 7.56
CA ALA A 295 13.83 -12.57 7.34
C ALA A 295 14.16 -11.40 8.31
N LEU A 296 13.49 -11.36 9.45
CA LEU A 296 13.81 -10.44 10.55
C LEU A 296 14.90 -11.08 11.42
N HIS A 297 16.16 -10.94 10.98
CA HIS A 297 17.36 -11.53 11.58
C HIS A 297 17.92 -10.68 12.74
N GLY A 298 18.88 -11.26 13.50
CA GLY A 298 19.51 -10.59 14.65
C GLY A 298 18.68 -10.66 15.94
N ASP A 299 19.17 -9.99 16.98
CA ASP A 299 18.52 -9.95 18.30
C ASP A 299 17.40 -8.90 18.38
N ILE A 300 16.50 -8.92 17.39
CA ILE A 300 15.33 -8.02 17.37
C ILE A 300 14.45 -8.24 18.60
N ASP A 301 14.37 -9.47 19.12
CA ASP A 301 13.58 -9.77 20.30
C ASP A 301 14.19 -9.12 21.55
N GLY A 302 15.52 -9.16 21.69
CA GLY A 302 16.23 -8.42 22.74
C GLY A 302 16.04 -6.91 22.61
N GLN A 303 16.08 -6.36 21.38
CA GLN A 303 15.81 -4.93 21.15
C GLN A 303 14.39 -4.53 21.61
N ILE A 304 13.37 -5.34 21.31
CA ILE A 304 11.98 -5.10 21.74
C ILE A 304 11.85 -5.24 23.27
N ARG A 305 12.48 -6.25 23.88
CA ARG A 305 12.48 -6.38 25.35
C ARG A 305 13.21 -5.22 26.03
N SER A 306 14.25 -4.67 25.41
CA SER A 306 15.00 -3.53 25.95
C SER A 306 14.18 -2.23 26.06
N ILE A 307 13.08 -2.14 25.32
CA ILE A 307 12.13 -1.03 25.41
C ILE A 307 10.90 -1.34 26.29
N GLY A 308 10.88 -2.50 26.96
CA GLY A 308 9.80 -2.91 27.88
C GLY A 308 8.64 -3.66 27.22
N ALA A 309 8.74 -4.01 25.94
CA ALA A 309 7.67 -4.67 25.18
C ALA A 309 7.93 -6.17 24.99
N ASP A 310 6.87 -6.92 24.69
CA ASP A 310 6.88 -8.37 24.49
C ASP A 310 6.88 -8.73 22.99
N PRO A 311 7.96 -9.31 22.45
CA PRO A 311 8.00 -9.72 21.05
C PRO A 311 7.20 -11.02 20.82
N VAL A 312 6.31 -11.02 19.82
CA VAL A 312 5.61 -12.20 19.31
C VAL A 312 6.00 -12.41 17.84
N ARG A 313 6.72 -13.49 17.55
CA ARG A 313 7.14 -13.83 16.17
C ARG A 313 6.12 -14.70 15.46
N LEU A 314 5.62 -14.20 14.34
CA LEU A 314 4.77 -14.93 13.42
C LEU A 314 5.57 -15.18 12.13
N ARG A 315 6.18 -16.37 12.05
CA ARG A 315 6.96 -16.79 10.87
C ARG A 315 6.81 -18.29 10.63
N GLY A 316 6.51 -18.64 9.39
CA GLY A 316 6.54 -20.01 8.91
C GLY A 316 7.72 -20.29 7.99
N SER A 317 7.79 -21.52 7.48
CA SER A 317 8.78 -21.95 6.47
C SER A 317 8.57 -21.29 5.10
N SER A 318 7.37 -20.79 4.83
CA SER A 318 7.07 -19.95 3.67
C SER A 318 6.06 -18.86 4.04
N ARG A 319 5.80 -17.96 3.09
CA ARG A 319 4.76 -16.91 3.19
C ARG A 319 3.37 -17.48 3.47
N TYR A 320 3.08 -18.69 2.99
CA TYR A 320 1.78 -19.33 3.18
C TYR A 320 1.59 -19.78 4.64
N GLU A 321 2.61 -20.39 5.25
CA GLU A 321 2.62 -20.76 6.66
C GLU A 321 2.65 -19.52 7.57
N THR A 322 3.42 -18.48 7.22
CA THR A 322 3.38 -17.20 7.94
C THR A 322 1.96 -16.63 7.95
N ALA A 323 1.29 -16.59 6.80
CA ALA A 323 -0.09 -16.09 6.71
C ALA A 323 -1.08 -16.94 7.53
N ALA A 324 -0.90 -18.26 7.58
CA ALA A 324 -1.72 -19.13 8.42
C ALA A 324 -1.50 -18.89 9.94
N MET A 325 -0.25 -18.70 10.36
CA MET A 325 0.06 -18.33 11.74
C MET A 325 -0.55 -16.98 12.12
N VAL A 326 -0.44 -15.99 11.23
CA VAL A 326 -1.08 -14.69 11.40
C VAL A 326 -2.60 -14.85 11.52
N ALA A 327 -3.22 -15.64 10.65
CA ALA A 327 -4.66 -15.90 10.73
C ALA A 327 -5.06 -16.47 12.10
N HIS A 328 -4.36 -17.48 12.61
CA HIS A 328 -4.63 -18.05 13.93
C HIS A 328 -4.45 -17.04 15.07
N GLU A 329 -3.45 -16.17 14.97
CA GLU A 329 -3.25 -15.07 15.93
C GLU A 329 -4.42 -14.08 15.88
N VAL A 330 -4.87 -13.69 14.69
CA VAL A 330 -6.07 -12.84 14.51
C VAL A 330 -7.28 -13.47 15.20
N GLY A 331 -7.51 -14.78 15.01
CA GLY A 331 -8.62 -15.49 15.65
C GLY A 331 -8.48 -15.59 17.18
N SER A 332 -7.25 -15.66 17.70
CA SER A 332 -6.99 -15.68 19.14
C SER A 332 -7.28 -14.31 19.79
N LEU A 333 -6.99 -13.23 19.05
CA LEU A 333 -7.19 -11.86 19.51
C LEU A 333 -8.62 -11.34 19.32
N ARG A 334 -9.32 -11.82 18.28
CA ARG A 334 -10.61 -11.25 17.83
C ARG A 334 -11.76 -12.26 17.82
N GLY A 335 -11.51 -13.50 18.22
CA GLY A 335 -12.49 -14.59 18.20
C GLY A 335 -12.68 -15.20 16.81
N THR A 336 -13.73 -16.01 16.67
CA THR A 336 -14.03 -16.69 15.40
C THR A 336 -14.34 -15.66 14.30
N PRO A 337 -13.59 -15.66 13.19
CA PRO A 337 -13.85 -14.73 12.09
C PRO A 337 -15.07 -15.19 11.30
N TRP A 338 -15.92 -14.22 10.96
CA TRP A 338 -17.08 -14.45 10.09
C TRP A 338 -16.69 -14.60 8.61
N ARG A 339 -15.51 -14.13 8.21
CA ARG A 339 -15.00 -14.11 6.83
C ARG A 339 -13.51 -14.40 6.82
N VAL A 340 -13.02 -15.05 5.77
CA VAL A 340 -11.60 -15.26 5.49
C VAL A 340 -11.32 -14.87 4.04
N PHE A 341 -10.29 -14.04 3.83
CA PHE A 341 -9.80 -13.71 2.50
C PHE A 341 -8.70 -14.67 2.06
N LEU A 342 -8.81 -15.15 0.83
CA LEU A 342 -7.81 -15.95 0.15
C LEU A 342 -7.19 -15.12 -0.98
N ALA A 343 -5.89 -14.83 -0.87
CA ALA A 343 -5.13 -14.05 -1.83
C ALA A 343 -3.95 -14.83 -2.41
N ASN A 344 -3.42 -14.39 -3.55
CA ASN A 344 -2.25 -15.03 -4.15
C ASN A 344 -0.97 -14.56 -3.43
N GLY A 345 -0.08 -15.49 -3.08
CA GLY A 345 1.17 -15.16 -2.36
C GLY A 345 2.32 -14.60 -3.22
N ASP A 346 2.14 -14.58 -4.53
CA ASP A 346 3.13 -14.18 -5.56
C ASP A 346 2.65 -12.97 -6.41
N GLY A 347 1.37 -12.59 -6.28
CA GLY A 347 0.67 -11.54 -7.02
C GLY A 347 -0.42 -10.91 -6.17
N TRP A 348 -0.07 -9.85 -5.45
CA TRP A 348 -0.85 -9.28 -4.33
C TRP A 348 -1.66 -8.03 -4.71
N ALA A 349 -1.46 -7.49 -5.91
CA ALA A 349 -1.99 -6.17 -6.29
C ALA A 349 -3.50 -6.03 -6.10
N ASP A 350 -4.25 -7.05 -6.48
CA ASP A 350 -5.71 -7.09 -6.37
C ASP A 350 -6.18 -7.17 -4.89
N ALA A 351 -5.35 -7.75 -4.01
CA ALA A 351 -5.72 -8.06 -2.64
C ALA A 351 -5.34 -6.99 -1.62
N VAL A 352 -4.47 -6.04 -1.96
CA VAL A 352 -4.06 -4.94 -1.06
C VAL A 352 -5.24 -4.12 -0.57
N ALA A 353 -6.25 -3.86 -1.42
CA ALA A 353 -7.46 -3.16 -1.02
C ALA A 353 -8.25 -3.89 0.08
N ALA A 354 -8.14 -5.22 0.13
CA ALA A 354 -8.75 -6.03 1.18
C ALA A 354 -8.04 -5.88 2.54
N GLY A 355 -6.81 -5.36 2.58
CA GLY A 355 -6.08 -5.08 3.81
C GLY A 355 -6.80 -4.05 4.71
N ALA A 356 -7.36 -3.00 4.11
CA ALA A 356 -8.15 -2.00 4.83
C ALA A 356 -9.38 -2.62 5.53
N PHE A 357 -10.08 -3.50 4.81
CA PHE A 357 -11.20 -4.25 5.37
C PHE A 357 -10.75 -5.22 6.47
N ALA A 358 -9.65 -5.93 6.23
CA ALA A 358 -9.08 -6.87 7.18
C ALA A 358 -8.73 -6.22 8.51
N ALA A 359 -8.13 -5.03 8.48
CA ALA A 359 -7.82 -4.24 9.66
C ALA A 359 -9.06 -3.74 10.40
N ARG A 360 -10.09 -3.29 9.67
CA ARG A 360 -11.33 -2.82 10.32
C ARG A 360 -12.08 -3.94 11.03
N PHE A 361 -12.18 -5.11 10.41
CA PHE A 361 -13.07 -6.17 10.86
C PHE A 361 -12.37 -7.38 11.46
N GLY A 362 -11.05 -7.36 11.56
CA GLY A 362 -10.29 -8.52 12.03
C GLY A 362 -10.39 -9.72 11.10
N THR A 363 -10.45 -9.48 9.78
CA THR A 363 -10.62 -10.56 8.80
C THR A 363 -9.26 -11.17 8.49
N PRO A 364 -9.05 -12.48 8.72
CA PRO A 364 -7.81 -13.13 8.33
C PRO A 364 -7.60 -13.09 6.82
N VAL A 365 -6.36 -12.81 6.40
CA VAL A 365 -5.94 -12.91 5.00
C VAL A 365 -4.93 -14.04 4.89
N VAL A 366 -5.34 -15.13 4.26
CA VAL A 366 -4.49 -16.29 3.98
C VAL A 366 -4.01 -16.29 2.54
N LEU A 367 -2.85 -16.90 2.32
CA LEU A 367 -2.18 -16.90 1.02
C LEU A 367 -2.14 -18.30 0.41
N THR A 368 -2.22 -18.36 -0.91
CA THR A 368 -2.06 -19.60 -1.67
C THR A 368 -1.33 -19.36 -3.00
N PRO A 369 -0.64 -20.36 -3.57
CA PRO A 369 -0.19 -20.32 -4.95
C PRO A 369 -1.38 -20.25 -5.93
N ARG A 370 -1.10 -19.84 -7.16
CA ARG A 370 -2.10 -19.69 -8.24
C ARG A 370 -2.90 -20.96 -8.53
N GLY A 371 -2.20 -22.09 -8.69
CA GLY A 371 -2.76 -23.32 -9.27
C GLY A 371 -3.16 -24.39 -8.25
N SER A 372 -2.88 -24.19 -6.96
CA SER A 372 -3.17 -25.19 -5.92
C SER A 372 -3.49 -24.52 -4.60
N LEU A 373 -4.54 -24.99 -3.91
CA LEU A 373 -4.83 -24.54 -2.54
C LEU A 373 -3.74 -25.07 -1.60
N HIS A 374 -2.94 -24.16 -1.04
CA HIS A 374 -1.86 -24.50 -0.12
C HIS A 374 -2.41 -25.15 1.16
N GLY A 375 -1.68 -26.13 1.72
CA GLY A 375 -2.09 -26.82 2.95
C GLY A 375 -2.30 -25.88 4.14
N ALA A 376 -1.42 -24.87 4.27
CA ALA A 376 -1.54 -23.83 5.30
C ALA A 376 -2.80 -22.95 5.15
N ALA A 377 -3.21 -22.62 3.92
CA ALA A 377 -4.48 -21.92 3.72
C ALA A 377 -5.67 -22.84 4.04
N ARG A 378 -5.62 -24.10 3.59
CA ARG A 378 -6.64 -25.10 3.88
C ARG A 378 -6.82 -25.31 5.40
N SER A 379 -5.75 -25.38 6.18
CA SER A 379 -5.87 -25.57 7.64
C SER A 379 -6.61 -24.43 8.33
N VAL A 380 -6.47 -23.19 7.84
CA VAL A 380 -7.23 -22.04 8.35
C VAL A 380 -8.70 -22.14 7.96
N LEU A 381 -9.00 -22.50 6.70
CA LEU A 381 -10.38 -22.64 6.23
C LEU A 381 -11.11 -23.79 6.94
N ASP A 382 -10.43 -24.90 7.21
CA ASP A 382 -10.99 -26.05 7.93
C ASP A 382 -11.20 -25.74 9.43
N ARG A 383 -10.41 -24.83 10.00
CA ARG A 383 -10.59 -24.35 11.38
C ARG A 383 -11.87 -23.52 11.55
N TRP A 384 -12.28 -22.80 10.52
CA TRP A 384 -13.49 -21.96 10.52
C TRP A 384 -14.40 -22.30 9.35
N PRO A 385 -15.08 -23.47 9.42
CA PRO A 385 -15.85 -23.97 8.28
C PRO A 385 -17.00 -23.03 7.91
N GLU A 386 -17.56 -22.33 8.89
CA GLU A 386 -18.70 -21.40 8.76
C GLU A 386 -18.30 -19.98 8.29
N ALA A 387 -17.00 -19.67 8.18
CA ALA A 387 -16.58 -18.36 7.70
C ALA A 387 -16.93 -18.21 6.22
N ASP A 388 -17.43 -17.04 5.83
CA ASP A 388 -17.56 -16.65 4.42
C ASP A 388 -16.16 -16.63 3.78
N ARG A 389 -15.99 -17.36 2.69
CA ARG A 389 -14.68 -17.57 2.07
C ARG A 389 -14.64 -16.81 0.76
N VAL A 390 -13.70 -15.88 0.64
CA VAL A 390 -13.64 -15.00 -0.54
C VAL A 390 -12.25 -15.03 -1.13
N VAL A 391 -12.15 -15.40 -2.40
CA VAL A 391 -10.95 -15.18 -3.20
C VAL A 391 -10.95 -13.73 -3.66
N VAL A 392 -9.89 -12.99 -3.34
CA VAL A 392 -9.70 -11.61 -3.80
C VAL A 392 -8.72 -11.61 -4.97
N GLY A 393 -9.22 -11.20 -6.14
CA GLY A 393 -8.45 -11.09 -7.37
C GLY A 393 -8.86 -12.05 -8.49
N GLY A 394 -8.34 -11.78 -9.68
CA GLY A 394 -8.72 -12.45 -10.90
C GLY A 394 -8.21 -13.89 -11.03
N GLU A 395 -8.68 -14.60 -12.06
CA GLU A 395 -8.28 -15.98 -12.34
C GLU A 395 -6.82 -16.14 -12.77
N LEU A 396 -6.22 -15.06 -13.27
CA LEU A 396 -4.79 -15.00 -13.56
C LEU A 396 -3.93 -15.08 -12.29
N MET A 397 -4.51 -14.70 -11.13
CA MET A 397 -3.85 -14.77 -9.83
C MET A 397 -4.23 -16.04 -9.08
N ILE A 398 -5.51 -16.42 -9.02
CA ILE A 398 -5.95 -17.66 -8.37
C ILE A 398 -6.92 -18.39 -9.30
N GLU A 399 -6.59 -19.61 -9.71
CA GLU A 399 -7.43 -20.38 -10.63
C GLU A 399 -8.82 -20.71 -10.07
N LYS A 400 -9.80 -20.93 -10.95
CA LYS A 400 -11.15 -21.39 -10.55
C LYS A 400 -11.11 -22.70 -9.76
N SER A 401 -10.16 -23.59 -10.06
CA SER A 401 -9.95 -24.87 -9.35
C SER A 401 -9.64 -24.62 -7.87
N VAL A 402 -8.78 -23.64 -7.57
CA VAL A 402 -8.40 -23.27 -6.20
C VAL A 402 -9.58 -22.65 -5.45
N ALA A 403 -10.32 -21.72 -6.07
CA ALA A 403 -11.52 -21.14 -5.45
C ALA A 403 -12.56 -22.22 -5.10
N ARG A 404 -12.80 -23.16 -6.02
CA ARG A 404 -13.69 -24.31 -5.78
C ARG A 404 -13.18 -25.20 -4.64
N ALA A 405 -11.88 -25.52 -4.62
CA ALA A 405 -11.26 -26.33 -3.59
C ALA A 405 -11.29 -25.68 -2.20
N ALA A 406 -11.31 -24.35 -2.15
CA ALA A 406 -11.44 -23.55 -0.93
C ALA A 406 -12.90 -23.39 -0.47
N GLY A 407 -13.89 -23.68 -1.33
CA GLY A 407 -15.29 -23.36 -1.08
C GLY A 407 -15.53 -21.85 -1.07
N ALA A 408 -14.79 -21.08 -1.87
CA ALA A 408 -14.80 -19.63 -1.87
C ALA A 408 -15.46 -19.05 -3.12
N TRP A 409 -16.25 -17.98 -2.95
CA TRP A 409 -16.67 -17.14 -4.07
C TRP A 409 -15.57 -16.13 -4.42
N ARG A 410 -15.68 -15.47 -5.57
CA ARG A 410 -14.63 -14.58 -6.08
C ARG A 410 -15.09 -13.13 -6.10
N LEU A 411 -14.29 -12.29 -5.46
CA LEU A 411 -14.35 -10.83 -5.56
C LEU A 411 -13.22 -10.38 -6.49
N THR A 412 -13.56 -9.91 -7.67
CA THR A 412 -12.58 -9.49 -8.70
C THR A 412 -13.16 -8.42 -9.58
N GLY A 413 -12.33 -7.46 -9.98
CA GLY A 413 -12.57 -6.55 -11.08
C GLY A 413 -11.78 -6.95 -12.32
N THR A 414 -11.87 -6.09 -13.34
CA THR A 414 -11.09 -6.14 -14.59
C THR A 414 -9.61 -5.84 -14.39
N ASP A 415 -9.28 -5.03 -13.39
CA ASP A 415 -7.92 -4.75 -12.92
C ASP A 415 -7.89 -4.53 -11.39
N ARG A 416 -6.73 -4.12 -10.86
CA ARG A 416 -6.55 -3.86 -9.42
C ARG A 416 -7.44 -2.73 -8.89
N ALA A 417 -7.71 -1.71 -9.69
CA ALA A 417 -8.51 -0.56 -9.28
C ALA A 417 -10.00 -0.90 -9.26
N ASP A 418 -10.50 -1.60 -10.28
CA ASP A 418 -11.85 -2.17 -10.28
C ASP A 418 -12.02 -3.18 -9.12
N THR A 419 -11.00 -4.03 -8.88
CA THR A 419 -11.04 -4.94 -7.72
C THR A 419 -11.11 -4.16 -6.40
N GLY A 420 -10.36 -3.06 -6.24
CA GLY A 420 -10.46 -2.19 -5.07
C GLY A 420 -11.84 -1.55 -4.92
N GLY A 421 -12.44 -1.08 -6.01
CA GLY A 421 -13.82 -0.59 -6.05
C GLY A 421 -14.84 -1.66 -5.61
N ARG A 422 -14.67 -2.91 -6.06
CA ARG A 422 -15.50 -4.05 -5.65
C ARG A 422 -15.26 -4.47 -4.21
N VAL A 423 -14.04 -4.34 -3.67
CA VAL A 423 -13.82 -4.54 -2.24
C VAL A 423 -14.67 -3.54 -1.45
N MET A 424 -14.66 -2.26 -1.85
CA MET A 424 -15.52 -1.24 -1.23
C MET A 424 -17.01 -1.59 -1.35
N LEU A 425 -17.50 -1.90 -2.55
CA LEU A 425 -18.92 -2.13 -2.78
C LEU A 425 -19.43 -3.45 -2.22
N ASP A 426 -18.66 -4.53 -2.30
CA ASP A 426 -19.13 -5.89 -1.99
C ASP A 426 -18.67 -6.35 -0.60
N ALA A 427 -17.48 -5.94 -0.15
CA ALA A 427 -17.00 -6.36 1.16
C ALA A 427 -17.55 -5.45 2.26
N TRP A 428 -17.37 -4.13 2.15
CA TRP A 428 -17.75 -3.19 3.22
C TRP A 428 -19.25 -3.16 3.45
N SER A 429 -20.04 -2.93 2.39
CA SER A 429 -21.51 -2.83 2.46
C SER A 429 -22.19 -4.04 3.14
N THR A 430 -21.60 -5.24 3.06
CA THR A 430 -22.16 -6.46 3.70
C THR A 430 -22.12 -6.46 5.22
N ARG A 431 -21.33 -5.58 5.85
CA ARG A 431 -21.17 -5.55 7.32
C ARG A 431 -21.42 -4.17 7.93
N ALA A 432 -21.00 -3.12 7.25
CA ALA A 432 -21.28 -1.73 7.60
C ALA A 432 -21.06 -0.85 6.37
N GLU A 433 -21.92 0.15 6.16
CA GLU A 433 -21.63 1.17 5.14
C GLU A 433 -20.20 1.69 5.30
N PRO A 434 -19.46 1.93 4.19
CA PRO A 434 -18.20 2.65 4.24
C PRO A 434 -18.34 3.87 5.16
N GLY A 435 -17.32 4.12 5.99
CA GLY A 435 -17.27 5.38 6.73
C GLY A 435 -17.25 6.57 5.78
N SER A 436 -17.41 7.78 6.28
CA SER A 436 -17.31 9.00 5.48
C SER A 436 -15.88 9.34 5.02
N ALA A 437 -14.99 8.36 4.92
CA ALA A 437 -13.57 8.54 4.60
C ALA A 437 -13.10 7.51 3.57
N LEU A 438 -12.14 7.90 2.73
CA LEU A 438 -11.51 7.04 1.72
C LEU A 438 -9.99 7.19 1.78
N VAL A 439 -9.28 6.07 1.67
CA VAL A 439 -7.83 6.06 1.43
C VAL A 439 -7.58 5.93 -0.06
N VAL A 440 -6.67 6.74 -0.58
CA VAL A 440 -6.25 6.72 -1.98
C VAL A 440 -4.77 6.39 -2.06
N SER A 441 -4.43 5.30 -2.76
CA SER A 441 -3.06 4.80 -2.95
C SER A 441 -2.63 4.79 -4.42
N PRO A 442 -1.36 5.09 -4.77
CA PRO A 442 -0.87 5.06 -6.15
C PRO A 442 -0.66 3.60 -6.62
N GLY A 443 -1.72 2.98 -7.16
CA GLY A 443 -1.81 1.53 -7.32
C GLY A 443 -0.82 0.88 -8.28
N TRP A 444 -0.14 1.64 -9.12
CA TRP A 444 0.82 1.13 -10.12
C TRP A 444 2.28 1.47 -9.83
N THR A 445 2.54 2.15 -8.72
CA THR A 445 3.92 2.39 -8.25
C THR A 445 4.47 1.13 -7.57
N ALA A 446 5.80 0.98 -7.57
CA ALA A 446 6.46 -0.20 -6.99
C ALA A 446 6.20 -0.35 -5.48
N ASP A 447 5.98 0.77 -4.79
CA ASP A 447 5.78 0.93 -3.37
C ASP A 447 4.32 1.22 -2.98
N GLY A 448 3.41 1.42 -3.93
CA GLY A 448 2.01 1.81 -3.68
C GLY A 448 1.24 0.83 -2.78
N TRP A 449 1.61 -0.45 -2.81
CA TRP A 449 1.05 -1.43 -1.89
C TRP A 449 1.47 -1.22 -0.46
N ALA A 450 2.72 -0.82 -0.25
CA ALA A 450 3.32 -0.69 1.06
C ALA A 450 2.85 0.62 1.70
N THR A 451 2.80 1.71 0.94
CA THR A 451 2.18 2.97 1.39
C THR A 451 0.67 2.81 1.62
N GLY A 452 -0.01 2.04 0.78
CA GLY A 452 -1.42 1.69 0.99
C GLY A 452 -1.63 0.91 2.30
N LEU A 453 -0.91 -0.19 2.50
CA LEU A 453 -1.03 -1.00 3.72
C LEU A 453 -0.56 -0.25 4.97
N ALA A 454 0.38 0.68 4.87
CA ALA A 454 0.77 1.53 6.01
C ALA A 454 -0.41 2.33 6.60
N THR A 455 -1.48 2.55 5.83
CA THR A 455 -2.69 3.27 6.28
C THR A 455 -3.78 2.38 6.85
N THR A 456 -3.57 1.07 7.00
CA THR A 456 -4.61 0.17 7.53
C THR A 456 -5.09 0.55 8.92
N THR A 457 -4.25 1.17 9.75
CA THR A 457 -4.65 1.75 11.05
C THR A 457 -5.67 2.89 10.86
N PHE A 458 -5.46 3.77 9.88
CA PHE A 458 -6.41 4.81 9.49
C PHE A 458 -7.72 4.19 9.01
N SER A 459 -7.65 3.22 8.10
CA SER A 459 -8.82 2.48 7.60
C SER A 459 -9.61 1.82 8.73
N ALA A 460 -8.92 1.19 9.68
CA ALA A 460 -9.57 0.55 10.81
C ALA A 460 -10.22 1.56 11.76
N ARG A 461 -9.65 2.74 11.95
CA ARG A 461 -10.21 3.79 12.81
C ARG A 461 -11.43 4.47 12.17
N HIS A 462 -11.33 4.81 10.89
CA HIS A 462 -12.30 5.65 10.19
C HIS A 462 -13.27 4.87 9.30
N SER A 463 -13.21 3.53 9.34
CA SER A 463 -13.95 2.67 8.40
C SER A 463 -13.69 3.07 6.94
N ALA A 464 -12.44 3.38 6.60
CA ALA A 464 -12.08 3.95 5.29
C ALA A 464 -11.58 2.86 4.31
N PRO A 465 -12.33 2.55 3.24
CA PRO A 465 -11.86 1.71 2.15
C PRO A 465 -10.58 2.25 1.50
N LEU A 466 -9.75 1.35 0.97
CA LEU A 466 -8.57 1.69 0.18
C LEU A 466 -8.88 1.54 -1.31
N LEU A 467 -8.69 2.63 -2.05
CA LEU A 467 -8.88 2.71 -3.49
C LEU A 467 -7.55 3.04 -4.19
N PHE A 468 -7.40 2.57 -5.42
CA PHE A 468 -6.20 2.82 -6.21
C PHE A 468 -6.39 3.99 -7.18
N ALA A 469 -5.41 4.88 -7.20
CA ALA A 469 -5.23 5.92 -8.21
C ALA A 469 -4.20 5.47 -9.26
N GLY A 470 -4.42 5.88 -10.51
CA GLY A 470 -3.42 5.87 -11.57
C GLY A 470 -2.81 7.26 -11.74
N SER A 471 -2.57 7.67 -12.99
CA SER A 471 -2.26 9.08 -13.31
C SER A 471 -3.42 10.02 -12.99
N GLY A 472 -4.64 9.50 -13.06
CA GLY A 472 -5.90 10.10 -12.60
C GLY A 472 -6.72 9.09 -11.78
N MET A 473 -7.98 9.40 -11.52
CA MET A 473 -8.96 8.50 -10.93
C MET A 473 -9.42 7.47 -11.97
N PRO A 474 -9.21 6.15 -11.74
CA PRO A 474 -9.68 5.14 -12.68
C PRO A 474 -11.22 5.15 -12.77
N GLY A 475 -11.76 4.98 -13.98
CA GLY A 475 -13.21 4.95 -14.22
C GLY A 475 -13.99 4.00 -13.30
N PRO A 476 -13.58 2.73 -13.13
CA PRO A 476 -14.22 1.81 -12.18
C PRO A 476 -14.23 2.31 -10.72
N VAL A 477 -13.22 3.09 -10.33
CA VAL A 477 -13.15 3.68 -8.98
C VAL A 477 -14.13 4.85 -8.86
N ALA A 478 -14.23 5.70 -9.88
CA ALA A 478 -15.24 6.77 -9.93
C ALA A 478 -16.67 6.20 -9.85
N ASP A 479 -16.93 5.12 -10.58
CA ASP A 479 -18.21 4.42 -10.52
C ASP A 479 -18.48 3.83 -9.13
N ALA A 480 -17.48 3.23 -8.50
CA ALA A 480 -17.63 2.68 -7.15
C ALA A 480 -17.88 3.77 -6.10
N VAL A 481 -17.15 4.89 -6.15
CA VAL A 481 -17.33 6.04 -5.25
C VAL A 481 -18.76 6.59 -5.35
N ARG A 482 -19.26 6.77 -6.58
CA ARG A 482 -20.63 7.20 -6.83
C ARG A 482 -21.67 6.20 -6.34
N GLN A 483 -21.46 4.90 -6.57
CA GLN A 483 -22.37 3.84 -6.12
C GLN A 483 -22.41 3.69 -4.58
N ALA A 484 -21.29 3.95 -3.91
CA ALA A 484 -21.21 4.02 -2.45
C ALA A 484 -21.86 5.30 -1.86
N GLY A 485 -22.42 6.17 -2.71
CA GLY A 485 -23.19 7.34 -2.29
C GLY A 485 -22.35 8.58 -1.99
N PHE A 486 -21.04 8.57 -2.25
CA PHE A 486 -20.20 9.76 -2.10
C PHE A 486 -20.46 10.79 -3.21
N GLY A 487 -20.32 12.07 -2.87
CA GLY A 487 -20.47 13.20 -3.78
C GLY A 487 -20.85 14.50 -3.05
N PRO A 488 -21.32 15.54 -3.74
CA PRO A 488 -21.62 16.84 -3.11
C PRO A 488 -22.62 16.80 -1.96
N GLY A 489 -23.53 15.82 -1.95
CA GLY A 489 -24.50 15.63 -0.87
C GLY A 489 -23.98 14.79 0.30
N ALA A 490 -22.83 14.12 0.15
CA ALA A 490 -22.24 13.23 1.14
C ALA A 490 -20.71 13.17 0.92
N PRO A 491 -19.97 14.22 1.34
CA PRO A 491 -18.57 14.33 1.00
C PRO A 491 -17.70 13.32 1.74
N ALA A 492 -16.61 12.89 1.08
CA ALA A 492 -15.63 11.98 1.67
C ALA A 492 -14.45 12.76 2.29
N ALA A 493 -14.01 12.37 3.49
CA ALA A 493 -12.71 12.72 4.02
C ALA A 493 -11.62 11.88 3.31
N LEU A 494 -10.87 12.52 2.40
CA LEU A 494 -9.86 11.85 1.59
C LEU A 494 -8.50 11.78 2.31
N ARG A 495 -7.95 10.58 2.44
CA ARG A 495 -6.57 10.33 2.85
C ARG A 495 -5.74 9.88 1.65
N PHE A 496 -5.03 10.83 1.05
CA PHE A 496 -4.05 10.52 0.01
C PHE A 496 -2.73 10.09 0.62
N VAL A 497 -2.30 8.86 0.35
CA VAL A 497 -0.96 8.40 0.76
C VAL A 497 0.12 9.07 -0.09
N ARG A 498 1.37 8.96 0.33
CA ARG A 498 2.52 9.45 -0.45
C ARG A 498 2.48 8.92 -1.90
N ASN A 499 2.96 9.75 -2.82
CA ASN A 499 3.06 9.44 -4.25
C ASN A 499 1.76 9.32 -5.04
N VAL A 500 0.58 9.64 -4.49
CA VAL A 500 -0.61 9.86 -5.34
C VAL A 500 -0.40 11.12 -6.21
N PRO A 501 -0.49 11.02 -7.55
CA PRO A 501 -0.33 12.16 -8.47
C PRO A 501 -1.34 13.27 -8.21
N GLN A 502 -0.95 14.54 -8.43
CA GLN A 502 -1.83 15.69 -8.17
C GLN A 502 -3.12 15.65 -9.00
N ALA A 503 -3.04 15.30 -10.29
CA ALA A 503 -4.22 15.17 -11.14
C ALA A 503 -5.23 14.14 -10.58
N ALA A 504 -4.74 12.99 -10.10
CA ALA A 504 -5.59 12.04 -9.40
C ALA A 504 -6.19 12.64 -8.12
N ARG A 505 -5.42 13.39 -7.32
CA ARG A 505 -5.96 14.07 -6.12
C ARG A 505 -7.12 14.98 -6.46
N ASP A 506 -6.96 15.81 -7.48
CA ASP A 506 -7.97 16.77 -7.92
C ASP A 506 -9.24 16.07 -8.41
N GLU A 507 -9.11 14.97 -9.17
CA GLU A 507 -10.25 14.16 -9.63
C GLU A 507 -10.98 13.47 -8.47
N PHE A 508 -10.28 12.92 -7.49
CA PHE A 508 -10.91 12.33 -6.30
C PHE A 508 -11.63 13.38 -5.45
N VAL A 509 -11.05 14.57 -5.27
CA VAL A 509 -11.72 15.69 -4.60
C VAL A 509 -13.00 16.04 -5.35
N ALA A 510 -12.90 16.32 -6.65
CA ALA A 510 -14.07 16.67 -7.47
C ALA A 510 -15.17 15.59 -7.47
N ALA A 511 -14.81 14.31 -7.41
CA ALA A 511 -15.77 13.20 -7.36
C ALA A 511 -16.46 13.04 -5.98
N THR A 512 -15.92 13.63 -4.92
CA THR A 512 -16.37 13.41 -3.54
C THR A 512 -16.72 14.68 -2.77
N THR A 513 -16.73 15.85 -3.41
CA THR A 513 -17.08 17.14 -2.77
C THR A 513 -18.22 17.86 -3.45
#